data_AF-A0A7X5E3Y7-F1
#
_entry.id   AF-A0A7X5E3Y7-F1
#
_cell.length_a   1.000
_cell.length_b   1.000
_cell.length_c   1.000
_cell.angle_alpha   90.00
_cell.angle_beta   90.00
_cell.angle_gamma   90.00
#
_symmetry.space_group_name_H-M   'P 1'
#
loop_
_entity.id
_entity.type
_entity.pdbx_description
1 polymer ?
#
loop_
_entity_poly.entity_id
_entity_poly.type
_entity_poly.pdbx_seq_one_letter_code
_entity_poly.pdbx_strand_id
1 'polypeptide(L)'
;MPRRRQEPPQVSDEEILRHANVPVYLAAQAIGWGTTTLYYALQDGRAPFGFASCHETREDKMAWAYNISAEALVAYKHGKLPYMGLKDLTKLLFDELEHLLGGDQIAKLILRGLMGSMDKLQMEVT
;
A
#
# COMPACT_ATOMS: atom_id res chain seq x y z
N MET A 1 -31.58 7.40 -22.66
CA MET A 1 -31.95 6.38 -21.66
C MET A 1 -30.79 6.19 -20.69
N PRO A 2 -31.00 6.21 -19.36
CA PRO A 2 -29.94 5.87 -18.42
C PRO A 2 -29.56 4.39 -18.62
N ARG A 3 -28.29 4.10 -18.88
CA ARG A 3 -27.81 2.72 -18.94
C ARG A 3 -27.95 2.12 -17.54
N ARG A 4 -28.82 1.11 -17.39
CA ARG A 4 -28.89 0.29 -16.19
C ARG A 4 -27.51 -0.35 -16.00
N ARG A 5 -26.73 0.10 -15.00
CA ARG A 5 -25.50 -0.60 -14.61
C ARG A 5 -25.94 -1.98 -14.15
N GLN A 6 -25.61 -3.01 -14.92
CA GLN A 6 -25.73 -4.37 -14.44
C GLN A 6 -24.78 -4.50 -13.24
N GLU A 7 -25.26 -5.09 -12.16
CA GLU A 7 -24.42 -5.45 -11.04
C GLU A 7 -23.35 -6.43 -11.55
N PRO A 8 -22.05 -6.17 -11.33
CA PRO A 8 -21.01 -7.03 -11.84
C PRO A 8 -21.23 -8.46 -11.30
N PRO A 9 -20.94 -9.50 -12.12
CA PRO A 9 -21.07 -10.88 -11.66
C PRO A 9 -20.25 -11.06 -10.38
N GLN A 10 -20.89 -11.56 -9.33
CA GLN A 10 -20.25 -11.80 -8.04
C GLN A 10 -19.24 -12.95 -8.17
N VAL A 11 -17.95 -12.63 -8.15
CA VAL A 11 -16.87 -13.63 -8.10
C VAL A 11 -16.90 -14.30 -6.75
N SER A 12 -17.06 -15.63 -6.73
CA SER A 12 -17.11 -16.43 -5.49
C SER A 12 -15.73 -16.54 -4.85
N ASP A 13 -15.68 -16.78 -3.54
CA ASP A 13 -14.42 -16.95 -2.83
C ASP A 13 -13.72 -18.25 -3.26
N GLU A 14 -14.49 -19.30 -3.53
CA GLU A 14 -13.99 -20.57 -4.05
C GLU A 14 -13.32 -20.43 -5.41
N GLU A 15 -13.81 -19.53 -6.26
CA GLU A 15 -13.18 -19.21 -7.53
C GLU A 15 -11.83 -18.52 -7.32
N ILE A 16 -11.78 -17.52 -6.44
CA ILE A 16 -10.55 -16.80 -6.11
C ILE A 16 -9.48 -17.76 -5.56
N LEU A 17 -9.87 -18.64 -4.64
CA LEU A 17 -8.98 -19.58 -3.95
C LEU A 17 -8.40 -20.68 -4.86
N ARG A 18 -8.94 -20.89 -6.07
CA ARG A 18 -8.36 -21.82 -7.05
C ARG A 18 -7.08 -21.30 -7.71
N HIS A 19 -6.81 -20.01 -7.58
CA HIS A 19 -5.66 -19.40 -8.22
C HIS A 19 -4.49 -19.29 -7.24
N ALA A 20 -3.36 -19.92 -7.58
CA ALA A 20 -2.10 -19.71 -6.87
C ALA A 20 -1.58 -18.26 -7.02
N ASN A 21 -1.91 -17.62 -8.15
CA ASN A 21 -1.74 -16.18 -8.38
C ASN A 21 -3.02 -15.66 -9.06
N VAL A 22 -3.78 -14.83 -8.36
CA VAL A 22 -5.07 -14.36 -8.87
C VAL A 22 -4.85 -13.40 -10.06
N PRO A 23 -5.49 -13.63 -11.21
CA PRO A 23 -5.41 -12.68 -12.32
C PRO A 23 -5.96 -11.30 -11.94
N VAL A 24 -5.30 -10.22 -12.37
CA VAL A 24 -5.69 -8.84 -12.02
C VAL A 24 -7.15 -8.54 -12.41
N TYR A 25 -7.63 -9.04 -13.55
CA TYR A 25 -9.02 -8.80 -13.96
C TYR A 25 -10.03 -9.44 -13.01
N LEU A 26 -9.75 -10.66 -12.54
CA LEU A 26 -10.60 -11.41 -11.64
C LEU A 26 -10.62 -10.74 -10.26
N ALA A 27 -9.44 -10.34 -9.77
CA ALA A 27 -9.31 -9.62 -8.52
C ALA A 27 -10.07 -8.28 -8.52
N ALA A 28 -9.94 -7.50 -9.60
CA ALA A 28 -10.66 -6.24 -9.76
C ALA A 28 -12.18 -6.44 -9.73
N GLN A 29 -12.67 -7.46 -10.44
CA GLN A 29 -14.09 -7.80 -10.45
C GLN A 29 -14.58 -8.22 -9.05
N ALA A 30 -13.81 -9.03 -8.32
CA ALA A 30 -14.17 -9.53 -7.00
C ALA A 30 -14.37 -8.43 -5.94
N ILE A 31 -13.66 -7.29 -6.08
CA ILE A 31 -13.73 -6.16 -5.14
C ILE A 31 -14.45 -4.93 -5.72
N GLY A 32 -15.05 -5.07 -6.92
CA GLY A 32 -15.82 -4.00 -7.57
C GLY A 32 -14.97 -2.83 -8.11
N TRP A 33 -13.69 -3.08 -8.43
CA TRP A 33 -12.78 -2.06 -8.98
C TRP A 33 -12.63 -2.20 -10.49
N GLY A 34 -12.20 -1.11 -11.15
CA GLY A 34 -11.72 -1.17 -12.52
C GLY A 34 -10.35 -1.84 -12.60
N THR A 35 -10.08 -2.61 -13.66
CA THR A 35 -8.79 -3.29 -13.86
C THR A 35 -7.61 -2.32 -13.90
N THR A 36 -7.76 -1.19 -14.60
CA THR A 36 -6.76 -0.10 -14.63
C THR A 36 -6.46 0.44 -13.23
N THR A 37 -7.49 0.66 -12.42
CA THR A 37 -7.33 1.12 -11.02
C THR A 37 -6.53 0.11 -10.21
N LEU A 38 -6.80 -1.18 -10.38
CA LEU A 38 -6.08 -2.22 -9.65
C LEU A 38 -4.61 -2.33 -10.10
N TYR A 39 -4.33 -2.18 -11.40
CA TYR A 39 -2.95 -2.14 -11.89
C TYR A 39 -2.14 -1.03 -11.23
N TYR A 40 -2.68 0.19 -11.13
CA TYR A 40 -2.00 1.29 -10.45
C TYR A 40 -1.90 1.07 -8.95
N ALA A 41 -2.96 0.58 -8.29
CA ALA A 41 -2.92 0.29 -6.86
C ALA A 41 -1.84 -0.74 -6.49
N LEU A 42 -1.61 -1.77 -7.34
CA LEU A 42 -0.54 -2.75 -7.14
C LEU A 42 0.85 -2.14 -7.36
N GLN A 43 1.00 -1.23 -8.32
CA GLN A 43 2.26 -0.51 -8.60
C GLN A 43 2.61 0.48 -7.49
N ASP A 44 1.60 1.18 -6.95
CA ASP A 44 1.75 2.18 -5.90
C ASP A 44 1.82 1.57 -4.49
N GLY A 45 1.74 0.23 -4.37
CA GLY A 45 1.73 -0.47 -3.07
C GLY A 45 0.48 -0.21 -2.22
N ARG A 46 -0.64 0.16 -2.86
CA ARG A 46 -1.93 0.48 -2.19
C ARG A 46 -2.89 -0.71 -2.11
N ALA A 47 -2.54 -1.84 -2.71
CA ALA A 47 -3.34 -3.07 -2.67
C ALA A 47 -2.73 -4.06 -1.65
N PRO A 48 -3.23 -4.15 -0.41
CA PRO A 48 -2.61 -4.92 0.67
C PRO A 48 -2.69 -6.45 0.51
N PHE A 49 -3.15 -6.93 -0.65
CA PHE A 49 -3.32 -8.33 -1.01
C PHE A 49 -2.43 -8.77 -2.17
N GLY A 50 -1.59 -7.88 -2.69
CA GLY A 50 -0.69 -8.18 -3.81
C GLY A 50 0.35 -7.09 -4.03
N PHE A 51 1.18 -7.27 -5.06
CA PHE A 51 2.19 -6.30 -5.44
C PHE A 51 2.47 -6.38 -6.96
N ALA A 52 3.15 -5.35 -7.46
CA ALA A 52 3.74 -5.35 -8.79
C ALA A 52 5.27 -5.20 -8.68
N SER A 53 6.00 -5.94 -9.50
CA SER A 53 7.45 -5.83 -9.63
C SER A 53 7.80 -5.29 -11.01
N CYS A 54 8.48 -4.14 -11.04
CA CYS A 54 9.04 -3.58 -12.26
C CYS A 54 10.37 -4.26 -12.58
N HIS A 55 10.60 -4.61 -13.83
CA HIS A 55 11.87 -5.17 -14.31
C HIS A 55 12.14 -4.74 -15.74
N GLU A 56 13.41 -4.72 -16.11
CA GLU A 56 13.85 -4.48 -17.47
C GLU A 56 13.74 -5.77 -18.28
N THR A 57 13.18 -5.65 -19.49
CA THR A 57 13.09 -6.76 -20.44
C THR A 57 14.38 -6.86 -21.26
N ARG A 58 14.54 -7.94 -22.04
CA ARG A 58 15.67 -8.11 -22.97
C ARG A 58 15.77 -7.03 -24.06
N GLU A 59 14.75 -6.20 -24.20
CA GLU A 59 14.67 -5.11 -25.19
C GLU A 59 14.81 -3.72 -24.53
N ASP A 60 15.38 -3.65 -23.32
CA ASP A 60 15.55 -2.42 -22.53
C ASP A 60 14.24 -1.65 -22.28
N LYS A 61 13.12 -2.37 -22.28
CA LYS A 61 11.80 -1.83 -21.94
C LYS A 61 11.43 -2.23 -20.52
N MET A 62 10.84 -1.28 -19.78
CA MET A 62 10.25 -1.57 -18.48
C MET A 62 8.97 -2.39 -18.62
N ALA A 63 8.89 -3.50 -17.88
CA ALA A 63 7.72 -4.35 -17.78
C ALA A 63 7.35 -4.62 -16.32
N TRP A 64 6.08 -4.99 -16.12
CA TRP A 64 5.53 -5.27 -14.80
C TRP A 64 5.09 -6.71 -14.69
N ALA A 65 5.49 -7.36 -13.61
CA ALA A 65 4.93 -8.63 -13.17
C ALA A 65 4.01 -8.38 -11.97
N TYR A 66 2.87 -9.06 -11.92
CA TYR A 66 1.87 -8.90 -10.86
C TYR A 66 1.68 -10.20 -10.09
N ASN A 67 1.58 -10.07 -8.77
CA ASN A 67 1.27 -11.18 -7.89
C ASN A 67 0.15 -10.77 -6.93
N ILE A 68 -0.90 -11.59 -6.85
CA ILE A 68 -2.03 -11.38 -5.96
C ILE A 68 -2.28 -12.68 -5.19
N SER A 69 -2.27 -12.57 -3.85
CA SER A 69 -2.63 -13.68 -2.96
C SER A 69 -4.14 -13.84 -2.88
N ALA A 70 -4.60 -15.07 -3.15
CA ALA A 70 -6.03 -15.40 -3.08
C ALA A 70 -6.60 -15.23 -1.67
N GLU A 71 -5.90 -15.74 -0.65
CA GLU A 71 -6.33 -15.65 0.74
C GLU A 71 -6.40 -14.20 1.22
N ALA A 72 -5.39 -13.38 0.90
CA ALA A 72 -5.36 -11.98 1.27
C ALA A 72 -6.45 -11.17 0.55
N LEU A 73 -6.75 -11.49 -0.72
CA LEU A 73 -7.83 -10.85 -1.47
C LEU A 73 -9.20 -11.19 -0.89
N VAL A 74 -9.44 -12.46 -0.52
CA VAL A 74 -10.68 -12.87 0.17
C VAL A 74 -10.79 -12.15 1.51
N ALA A 75 -9.72 -12.09 2.30
CA ALA A 75 -9.71 -11.34 3.55
C ALA A 75 -10.02 -9.84 3.33
N TYR A 76 -9.45 -9.21 2.29
CA TYR A 76 -9.74 -7.82 1.92
C TYR A 76 -11.22 -7.62 1.59
N LYS A 77 -11.77 -8.47 0.71
CA LYS A 77 -13.17 -8.43 0.27
C LYS A 77 -14.15 -8.45 1.45
N HIS A 78 -13.81 -9.18 2.52
CA HIS A 78 -14.63 -9.30 3.73
C HIS A 78 -14.24 -8.34 4.86
N GLY A 79 -13.30 -7.42 4.63
CA GLY A 79 -12.83 -6.48 5.67
C GLY A 79 -12.07 -7.14 6.82
N LYS A 80 -11.48 -8.31 6.59
CA LYS A 80 -10.78 -9.14 7.58
C LYS A 80 -9.25 -9.10 7.45
N LEU A 81 -8.70 -8.29 6.55
CA LEU A 81 -7.25 -8.15 6.49
C LEU A 81 -6.72 -7.59 7.81
N PRO A 82 -5.66 -8.19 8.38
CA PRO A 82 -4.99 -7.60 9.52
C PRO A 82 -4.46 -6.22 9.12
N TYR A 83 -4.93 -5.19 9.80
CA TYR A 83 -4.37 -3.85 9.70
C TYR A 83 -3.67 -3.53 11.02
N MET A 84 -2.49 -2.91 10.92
CA MET A 84 -1.86 -2.23 12.04
C MET A 84 -2.42 -0.82 12.09
N GLY A 85 -2.96 -0.40 13.23
CA GLY A 85 -3.42 0.99 13.39
C GLY A 85 -2.24 1.95 13.21
N LEU A 86 -2.49 3.17 12.68
CA LEU A 86 -1.43 4.18 12.52
C LEU A 86 -0.69 4.44 13.83
N LYS A 87 -1.40 4.41 14.96
CA LYS A 87 -0.82 4.54 16.30
C LYS A 87 0.19 3.42 16.60
N ASP A 88 -0.16 2.18 16.27
CA ASP A 88 0.69 1.01 16.52
C ASP A 88 1.91 1.01 15.60
N LEU A 89 1.73 1.41 14.33
CA LEU A 89 2.84 1.62 13.39
C LEU A 89 3.77 2.73 13.85
N THR A 90 3.21 3.85 14.31
CA THR A 90 3.99 4.99 14.81
C THR A 90 4.80 4.58 16.02
N LYS A 91 4.18 3.85 16.95
CA LYS A 91 4.87 3.30 18.10
C LYS A 91 6.01 2.36 17.70
N LEU A 92 5.75 1.40 16.81
CA LEU A 92 6.76 0.47 16.31
C LEU A 92 7.96 1.21 15.69
N LEU A 93 7.70 2.22 14.86
CA LEU A 93 8.75 3.02 14.23
C LEU A 93 9.58 3.80 15.25
N PHE A 94 8.94 4.43 16.24
CA PHE A 94 9.66 5.16 17.28
C PHE A 94 10.44 4.23 18.21
N ASP A 95 9.87 3.10 18.60
CA ASP A 95 10.54 2.09 19.43
C ASP A 95 11.82 1.59 18.73
N GLU A 96 11.75 1.31 17.42
CA GLU A 96 12.92 0.88 16.63
C GLU A 96 13.95 2.00 16.46
N LEU A 97 13.52 3.23 16.21
CA LEU A 97 14.42 4.38 16.13
C LEU A 97 15.13 4.61 17.48
N GLU A 98 14.42 4.51 18.61
CA GLU A 98 14.99 4.65 19.95
C GLU A 98 16.04 3.58 20.23
N HIS A 99 15.78 2.35 19.77
CA HIS A 99 16.73 1.26 19.83
C HIS A 99 18.00 1.54 19.00
N LEU A 100 17.83 1.97 17.74
CA LEU A 100 18.95 2.23 16.82
C LEU A 100 19.80 3.44 17.21
N LEU A 101 19.18 4.51 17.73
CA LEU A 101 19.85 5.77 18.02
C LEU A 101 20.33 5.88 19.48
N GLY A 102 19.88 4.98 20.35
CA GLY A 102 20.05 5.08 21.80
C GLY A 102 19.18 6.20 22.35
N GLY A 103 18.17 5.86 23.17
CA GLY A 103 17.00 6.69 23.50
C GLY A 103 17.20 8.18 23.83
N ASP A 104 18.40 8.61 24.25
CA ASP A 104 18.72 10.02 24.51
C ASP A 104 19.01 10.85 23.23
N GLN A 105 19.30 10.21 22.09
CA GLN A 105 19.67 10.91 20.85
C GLN A 105 18.47 11.39 20.04
N ILE A 106 17.31 10.75 20.15
CA ILE A 106 16.09 11.17 19.45
C ILE A 106 15.59 12.50 20.00
N ALA A 107 15.55 12.66 21.32
CA ALA A 107 15.21 13.93 21.94
C ALA A 107 16.14 15.06 21.45
N LYS A 108 17.44 14.79 21.35
CA LYS A 108 18.44 15.75 20.82
C LYS A 108 18.23 16.06 19.33
N LEU A 109 17.86 15.08 18.52
CA LEU A 109 17.55 15.25 17.10
C LEU A 109 16.29 16.09 16.89
N ILE A 110 15.21 15.82 17.64
CA ILE A 110 13.97 16.60 17.59
C ILE A 110 14.23 18.04 18.03
N LEU A 111 14.95 18.24 19.14
CA LEU A 111 15.32 19.57 19.63
C LEU A 111 16.18 20.33 18.62
N ARG A 112 17.16 19.68 17.98
CA ARG A 112 17.99 20.30 16.93
C ARG A 112 17.16 20.67 15.70
N GLY A 113 16.23 19.82 15.28
CA GLY A 113 15.33 20.09 14.16
C GLY A 113 14.44 21.32 14.43
N LEU A 114 13.85 21.41 15.63
CA LEU A 114 13.03 22.54 16.04
C LEU A 114 13.84 23.84 16.14
N MET A 115 15.03 23.81 16.76
CA MET A 115 15.91 24.99 16.82
C MET A 115 16.33 25.48 15.43
N GLY A 116 16.71 24.57 14.53
CA GLY A 116 17.09 24.95 13.16
C GLY A 116 15.92 25.54 12.34
N SER A 117 14.68 25.14 12.62
CA SER A 117 13.49 25.76 12.03
C SER A 117 13.19 27.15 12.61
N MET A 118 13.42 27.36 13.91
CA MET A 118 13.25 28.67 14.56
C MET A 118 14.26 29.70 14.03
N ASP A 119 15.53 29.30 13.83
CA ASP A 119 16.56 30.18 13.27
C ASP A 119 16.21 30.62 11.84
N LYS A 120 15.66 29.71 11.01
CA LYS A 120 15.19 30.04 9.65
C LYS A 120 14.03 31.03 9.66
N LEU A 121 13.07 30.86 10.56
CA LEU A 121 11.93 31.77 10.72
C LEU A 121 12.35 33.17 11.21
N GLN A 122 13.41 33.28 12.01
CA GLN A 122 13.94 34.59 12.44
C GLN A 122 14.71 35.31 11.33
N MET A 123 15.35 34.59 10.41
CA MET A 123 16.04 35.22 9.26
C MET A 123 15.08 35.70 8.15
N GLU A 124 13.88 35.13 8.01
CA GLU A 124 12.90 35.55 6.99
C GLU A 124 12.09 36.80 7.38
N VAL A 125 12.19 37.27 8.64
CA VAL A 125 11.42 38.41 9.19
C VAL A 125 12.29 39.68 9.36
N THR A 126 13.55 39.67 8.89
CA THR A 126 14.46 40.84 8.89
C THR A 126 14.76 41.29 7.46
#